data_AF-A0A6G2VLQ1-F1
#
_entry.id   AF-A0A6G2VLQ1-F1
#
_cell.length_a   1.000
_cell.length_b   1.000
_cell.length_c   1.000
_cell.angle_alpha   90.00
_cell.angle_beta   90.00
_cell.angle_gamma   90.00
#
_symmetry.space_group_name_H-M   'P 1'
#
loop_
_entity.id
_entity.type
_entity.pdbx_description
1 polymer ?
#
loop_
_entity_poly.entity_id
_entity_poly.type
_entity_poly.pdbx_seq_one_letter_code
_entity_poly.pdbx_strand_id
1 'polypeptide(L)'
;MHLLILGGTTEARRLAELLHGTPGLEVTSSLAGRVASPRLPPGGTRVGGFGGAEGLTAWLREHGADAVVDATHPFAGTISFHAARAAATARVPLLALRRPGWTPVEGDRWHEAGSLEEAARLLPALGRRVFLTTGRTGLAAFADLEQLWFLVRSVDAPEPPHPAAMEVLLDRGPFTLDGERGLLRRHRIDVVVT
;
A
#
# COMPACT_ATOMS: atom_id res chain seq x y z
N MET A 1 22.57 17.65 3.05
CA MET A 1 22.02 16.62 2.14
C MET A 1 20.50 16.63 2.28
N HIS A 2 19.76 16.59 1.18
CA HIS A 2 18.30 16.48 1.15
C HIS A 2 17.85 15.14 0.57
N LEU A 3 17.15 14.35 1.39
CA LEU A 3 16.59 13.05 1.01
C LEU A 3 15.08 13.14 0.80
N LEU A 4 14.60 12.71 -0.38
CA LEU A 4 13.18 12.47 -0.63
C LEU A 4 12.84 11.00 -0.33
N ILE A 5 11.86 10.76 0.54
CA ILE A 5 11.28 9.43 0.78
C ILE A 5 9.90 9.37 0.14
N LEU A 6 9.73 8.53 -0.89
CA LEU A 6 8.41 8.21 -1.42
C LEU A 6 7.76 7.17 -0.50
N GLY A 7 6.69 7.55 0.19
CA GLY A 7 6.18 6.82 1.34
C GLY A 7 4.80 6.17 1.16
N GLY A 8 4.24 5.74 2.29
CA GLY A 8 2.96 5.03 2.36
C GLY A 8 3.05 3.63 2.99
N THR A 9 4.24 3.20 3.39
CA THR A 9 4.51 1.93 4.06
C THR A 9 5.04 2.14 5.48
N THR A 10 5.02 1.08 6.28
CA THR A 10 5.69 1.07 7.58
C THR A 10 7.19 1.28 7.44
N GLU A 11 7.81 0.70 6.42
CA GLU A 11 9.25 0.87 6.12
C GLU A 11 9.61 2.33 5.85
N ALA A 12 8.82 3.04 5.03
CA ALA A 12 9.03 4.47 4.75
C ALA A 12 8.96 5.31 6.01
N ARG A 13 7.97 5.05 6.86
CA ARG A 13 7.80 5.77 8.14
C ARG A 13 8.97 5.51 9.08
N ARG A 14 9.37 4.24 9.25
CA ARG A 14 10.48 3.85 10.12
C ARG A 14 11.79 4.47 9.63
N LEU A 15 12.00 4.54 8.31
CA LEU A 15 13.16 5.21 7.73
C LEU A 15 13.17 6.70 8.08
N ALA A 16 12.05 7.40 7.90
CA ALA A 16 11.94 8.80 8.27
C ALA A 16 12.19 9.03 9.78
N GLU A 17 11.65 8.18 10.64
CA GLU A 17 11.88 8.21 12.10
C GLU A 17 13.36 8.01 12.47
N LEU A 18 14.06 7.09 11.79
CA LEU A 18 15.48 6.82 12.03
C LEU A 18 16.39 7.96 11.57
N LEU A 19 16.02 8.66 10.50
CA LEU A 19 16.84 9.73 9.91
C LEU A 19 16.54 11.10 10.51
N HIS A 20 15.36 11.27 11.12
CA HIS A 20 14.94 12.55 11.69
C HIS A 20 15.93 13.06 12.76
N GLY A 21 16.29 14.33 12.69
CA GLY A 21 17.21 14.97 13.62
C GLY A 21 18.70 14.71 13.34
N THR A 22 19.04 13.97 12.28
CA THR A 22 20.44 13.79 11.85
C THR A 22 21.03 15.13 11.40
N PRO A 23 22.14 15.62 12.02
CA PRO A 23 22.75 16.88 11.64
C PRO A 23 23.16 16.92 10.16
N GLY A 24 22.76 17.97 9.45
CA GLY A 24 23.08 18.15 8.03
C GLY A 24 22.24 17.33 7.04
N LEU A 25 21.24 16.57 7.53
CA LEU A 25 20.29 15.81 6.71
C LEU A 25 18.88 16.40 6.80
N GLU A 26 18.37 16.88 5.67
CA GLU A 26 16.97 17.22 5.49
C GLU A 26 16.22 16.01 4.92
N VAL A 27 15.06 15.70 5.49
CA VAL A 27 14.23 14.57 5.05
C VAL A 27 12.83 15.07 4.72
N THR A 28 12.42 14.83 3.47
CA THR A 28 11.05 15.09 3.01
C THR A 28 10.35 13.77 2.69
N SER A 29 9.26 13.48 3.41
CA SER A 29 8.36 12.37 3.10
C SER A 29 7.28 12.79 2.12
N SER A 30 7.04 12.01 1.07
CA SER A 30 5.98 12.24 0.09
C SER A 30 4.88 11.20 0.20
N LEU A 31 3.67 11.64 0.50
CA LEU A 31 2.48 10.80 0.62
C LEU A 31 1.51 11.05 -0.54
N ALA A 32 0.86 10.00 -1.03
CA ALA A 32 -0.05 10.09 -2.17
C ALA A 32 -1.37 10.84 -1.86
N GLY A 33 -1.70 11.08 -0.58
CA GLY A 33 -2.98 11.71 -0.19
C GLY A 33 -4.21 10.81 -0.34
N ARG A 34 -4.01 9.48 -0.39
CA ARG A 34 -5.10 8.50 -0.56
C ARG A 34 -5.90 8.20 0.72
N VAL A 35 -5.51 8.78 1.84
CA VAL A 35 -6.14 8.59 3.14
C VAL A 35 -6.58 9.96 3.65
N ALA A 36 -7.82 10.08 4.13
CA ALA A 36 -8.38 11.37 4.56
C ALA A 36 -7.59 11.99 5.73
N SER A 37 -7.05 11.16 6.62
CA SER A 37 -6.22 11.60 7.75
C SER A 37 -4.98 10.71 7.90
N PRO A 38 -3.90 10.98 7.13
CA PRO A 38 -2.67 10.21 7.21
C PRO A 38 -1.91 10.54 8.51
N ARG A 39 -1.30 9.53 9.13
CA ARG A 39 -0.34 9.76 10.22
C ARG A 39 0.96 10.24 9.60
N LEU A 40 1.29 11.52 9.78
CA LEU A 40 2.48 12.12 9.18
C LEU A 40 3.76 11.54 9.81
N PRO A 41 4.79 11.22 9.02
CA PRO A 41 6.13 10.96 9.53
C PRO A 41 6.77 12.23 10.14
N PRO A 42 7.80 12.11 10.97
CA PRO A 42 8.56 13.27 11.43
C PRO A 42 9.36 13.92 10.27
N GLY A 43 9.68 15.20 10.41
CA GLY A 43 10.38 15.98 9.38
C GLY A 43 9.45 16.63 8.35
N GLY A 44 10.00 17.00 7.19
CA GLY A 44 9.23 17.60 6.10
C GLY A 44 8.26 16.59 5.52
N THR A 45 7.01 17.00 5.24
CA THR A 45 6.04 16.14 4.55
C THR A 45 5.32 16.90 3.46
N ARG A 46 5.21 16.28 2.28
CA ARG A 46 4.35 16.71 1.18
C ARG A 46 3.25 15.69 0.91
N VAL A 47 2.09 16.18 0.48
CA VAL A 47 0.93 15.35 0.14
C VAL A 47 0.47 15.67 -1.28
N GLY A 48 0.18 14.64 -2.06
CA GLY A 48 -0.33 14.75 -3.42
C GLY A 48 0.62 14.19 -4.47
N GLY A 49 0.12 14.07 -5.69
CA GLY A 49 0.91 13.59 -6.83
C GLY A 49 2.04 14.55 -7.22
N PHE A 50 2.93 14.08 -8.09
CA PHE A 50 3.96 14.91 -8.73
C PHE A 50 3.59 15.31 -10.17
N GLY A 51 2.49 14.82 -10.74
CA GLY A 51 2.17 15.04 -12.15
C GLY A 51 3.01 14.19 -13.11
N GLY A 52 3.30 12.94 -12.74
CA GLY A 52 4.10 12.02 -13.56
C GLY A 52 5.60 12.05 -13.26
N ALA A 53 6.39 11.45 -14.13
CA ALA A 53 7.85 11.40 -14.00
C ALA A 53 8.48 12.77 -14.25
N GLU A 54 7.92 13.54 -15.18
CA GLU A 54 8.38 14.87 -15.56
C GLU A 54 8.20 15.85 -14.39
N GLY A 55 7.04 15.85 -13.74
CA GLY A 55 6.81 16.71 -12.58
C GLY A 55 7.60 16.27 -11.34
N LEU A 56 7.86 14.96 -11.16
CA LEU A 56 8.81 14.51 -10.12
C LEU A 56 10.24 14.98 -10.42
N THR A 57 10.66 14.96 -11.69
CA THR A 57 11.97 15.50 -12.10
C THR A 57 12.11 16.99 -11.80
N ALA A 58 11.07 17.77 -12.11
CA ALA A 58 11.02 19.20 -11.81
C ALA A 58 11.14 19.44 -10.30
N TRP A 59 10.37 18.70 -9.51
CA TRP A 59 10.41 18.80 -8.05
C TRP A 59 11.80 18.50 -7.49
N LEU A 60 12.45 17.41 -7.93
CA LEU A 60 13.80 17.03 -7.49
C LEU A 60 14.83 18.13 -7.74
N ARG A 61 14.76 18.81 -8.89
CA ARG A 61 15.67 19.91 -9.26
C ARG A 61 15.39 21.18 -8.46
N GLU A 62 14.12 21.56 -8.38
CA GLU A 62 13.68 22.76 -7.67
C GLU A 62 14.04 22.70 -6.18
N HIS A 63 13.88 21.54 -5.56
CA HIS A 63 14.09 21.35 -4.13
C HIS A 63 15.51 20.83 -3.80
N GLY A 64 16.39 20.73 -4.80
CA GLY A 64 17.77 20.27 -4.62
C GLY A 64 17.89 18.93 -3.92
N ALA A 65 17.04 17.95 -4.27
CA ALA A 65 17.08 16.63 -3.65
C ALA A 65 18.35 15.86 -4.08
N ASP A 66 19.16 15.45 -3.11
CA ASP A 66 20.42 14.74 -3.32
C ASP A 66 20.24 13.23 -3.50
N ALA A 67 19.13 12.67 -3.01
CA ALA A 67 18.80 11.26 -3.14
C ALA A 67 17.29 11.03 -3.05
N VAL A 68 16.84 9.90 -3.63
CA VAL A 68 15.46 9.41 -3.50
C VAL A 68 15.47 8.00 -2.93
N VAL A 69 14.64 7.76 -1.91
CA VAL A 69 14.27 6.42 -1.46
C VAL A 69 12.83 6.13 -1.87
N ASP A 70 12.66 5.16 -2.77
CA ASP A 70 11.35 4.58 -3.07
C ASP A 70 11.02 3.50 -2.03
N ALA A 71 10.24 3.89 -1.03
CA ALA A 71 9.68 3.02 -0.02
C ALA A 71 8.14 2.93 -0.15
N THR A 72 7.62 3.07 -1.37
CA THR A 72 6.19 2.95 -1.64
C THR A 72 5.71 1.51 -1.55
N HIS A 73 4.39 1.30 -1.47
CA HIS A 73 3.81 -0.05 -1.43
C HIS A 73 4.20 -0.85 -2.69
N PRO A 74 4.51 -2.15 -2.61
CA PRO A 74 4.92 -2.95 -3.79
C PRO A 74 3.92 -2.90 -4.96
N PHE A 75 2.61 -2.79 -4.66
CA PHE A 75 1.56 -2.63 -5.67
C PHE A 75 1.41 -1.20 -6.22
N ALA A 76 2.21 -0.23 -5.75
CA ALA A 76 2.22 1.15 -6.25
C ALA A 76 3.18 1.32 -7.45
N GLY A 77 3.16 0.39 -8.41
CA GLY A 77 4.16 0.31 -9.49
C GLY A 77 4.31 1.58 -10.33
N THR A 78 3.23 2.33 -10.56
CA THR A 78 3.26 3.58 -11.35
C THR A 78 4.21 4.62 -10.75
N ILE A 79 4.13 4.88 -9.44
CA ILE A 79 5.01 5.88 -8.79
C ILE A 79 6.45 5.38 -8.73
N SER A 80 6.68 4.07 -8.55
CA SER A 80 8.02 3.48 -8.65
C SER A 80 8.64 3.66 -10.04
N PHE A 81 7.86 3.48 -11.11
CA PHE A 81 8.32 3.74 -12.47
C PHE A 81 8.63 5.22 -12.70
N HIS A 82 7.77 6.12 -12.20
CA HIS A 82 8.03 7.56 -12.24
C HIS A 82 9.31 7.93 -11.47
N ALA A 83 9.54 7.33 -10.30
CA ALA A 83 10.74 7.55 -9.49
C ALA A 83 12.01 7.14 -10.23
N ALA A 84 12.02 5.96 -10.85
CA ALA A 84 13.14 5.48 -11.67
C ALA A 84 13.46 6.44 -12.84
N ARG A 85 12.43 6.85 -13.59
CA ARG A 85 12.60 7.79 -14.71
C ARG A 85 13.09 9.16 -14.25
N ALA A 86 12.50 9.68 -13.17
CA ALA A 86 12.82 11.00 -12.66
C ALA A 86 14.23 11.08 -12.06
N ALA A 87 14.61 10.08 -11.26
CA ALA A 87 15.95 9.95 -10.70
C ALA A 87 17.02 9.90 -11.80
N ALA A 88 16.82 9.07 -12.83
CA ALA A 88 17.71 9.01 -13.99
C ALA A 88 17.83 10.36 -14.71
N THR A 89 16.71 11.05 -14.92
CA THR A 89 16.66 12.33 -15.64
C THR A 89 17.25 13.50 -14.84
N ALA A 90 17.05 13.49 -13.52
CA ALA A 90 17.61 14.46 -12.59
C ALA A 90 19.07 14.15 -12.21
N ARG A 91 19.57 12.96 -12.56
CA ARG A 91 20.88 12.41 -12.12
C ARG A 91 21.00 12.34 -10.60
N VAL A 92 19.92 11.93 -9.95
CA VAL A 92 19.83 11.74 -8.50
C VAL A 92 19.85 10.23 -8.22
N PRO A 93 20.65 9.73 -7.26
CA PRO A 93 20.63 8.33 -6.88
C PRO A 93 19.26 7.91 -6.33
N LEU A 94 18.82 6.72 -6.75
CA LEU A 94 17.58 6.09 -6.29
C LEU A 94 17.90 4.79 -5.56
N LEU A 95 17.37 4.63 -4.36
CA LEU A 95 17.32 3.36 -3.64
C LEU A 95 15.86 2.90 -3.52
N ALA A 96 15.57 1.66 -3.88
CA ALA A 96 14.29 1.05 -3.58
C ALA A 96 14.35 0.24 -2.27
N LEU A 97 13.57 0.64 -1.28
CA LEU A 97 13.45 -0.05 0.00
C LEU A 97 12.21 -0.95 -0.01
N ARG A 98 12.43 -2.26 -0.18
CA ARG A 98 11.37 -3.27 -0.22
C ARG A 98 11.79 -4.50 0.56
N ARG A 99 10.82 -5.14 1.20
CA ARG A 99 10.99 -6.49 1.75
C ARG A 99 10.80 -7.52 0.63
N PRO A 100 11.42 -8.71 0.72
CA PRO A 100 11.02 -9.84 -0.11
C PRO A 100 9.53 -10.13 0.03
N GLY A 101 8.92 -10.64 -1.05
CA GLY A 101 7.57 -11.19 -0.98
C GLY A 101 7.51 -12.37 -0.01
N TRP A 102 6.32 -12.65 0.52
CA TRP A 102 6.13 -13.84 1.33
C TRP A 102 6.28 -15.10 0.48
N THR A 103 6.73 -16.18 1.11
CA THR A 103 6.86 -17.51 0.51
C THR A 103 6.05 -18.48 1.37
N PRO A 104 5.25 -19.37 0.76
CA PRO A 104 4.45 -20.32 1.53
C PRO A 104 5.36 -21.24 2.35
N VAL A 105 4.93 -21.58 3.55
CA VAL A 105 5.59 -22.57 4.42
C VAL A 105 4.70 -23.80 4.61
N GLU A 106 5.22 -24.82 5.29
CA GLU A 106 4.46 -26.04 5.58
C GLU A 106 3.11 -25.72 6.25
N GLY A 107 2.02 -26.28 5.70
CA GLY A 107 0.66 -26.04 6.16
C GLY A 107 -0.06 -24.85 5.54
N ASP A 108 0.64 -23.97 4.80
CA ASP A 108 -0.01 -22.91 4.03
C ASP A 108 -0.75 -23.48 2.81
N ARG A 109 -1.95 -22.94 2.56
CA ARG A 109 -2.75 -23.27 1.36
C ARG A 109 -2.99 -22.01 0.56
N TRP A 110 -2.06 -21.69 -0.31
CA TRP A 110 -2.15 -20.51 -1.17
C TRP A 110 -2.70 -20.87 -2.54
N HIS A 111 -3.52 -19.98 -3.08
CA HIS A 111 -4.00 -20.02 -4.46
C HIS A 111 -3.48 -18.76 -5.14
N GLU A 112 -2.58 -18.92 -6.10
CA GLU A 112 -1.99 -17.78 -6.80
C GLU A 112 -2.98 -17.15 -7.77
N ALA A 113 -2.93 -15.82 -7.86
CA ALA A 113 -3.69 -15.03 -8.81
C ALA A 113 -2.82 -13.86 -9.28
N GLY A 114 -2.77 -13.62 -10.58
CA GLY A 114 -2.04 -12.52 -11.19
C GLY A 114 -2.79 -11.18 -11.16
N SER A 115 -4.08 -11.18 -10.81
CA SER A 115 -4.89 -9.97 -10.69
C SER A 115 -6.06 -10.13 -9.70
N LEU A 116 -6.71 -9.01 -9.34
CA LEU A 116 -7.91 -9.04 -8.50
C LEU A 116 -9.08 -9.76 -9.18
N GLU A 117 -9.20 -9.61 -10.50
CA GLU A 117 -10.22 -10.30 -11.31
C GLU A 117 -9.95 -11.80 -11.36
N GLU A 118 -8.67 -12.21 -11.40
CA GLU A 118 -8.32 -13.63 -11.29
C GLU A 118 -8.62 -14.18 -9.90
N ALA A 119 -8.27 -13.45 -8.84
CA ALA A 119 -8.62 -13.83 -7.48
C ALA A 119 -10.15 -13.99 -7.34
N ALA A 120 -10.92 -13.03 -7.86
CA ALA A 120 -12.39 -13.06 -7.87
C ALA A 120 -12.96 -14.31 -8.54
N ARG A 121 -12.38 -14.76 -9.67
CA ARG A 121 -12.81 -15.99 -10.37
C ARG A 121 -12.56 -17.26 -9.57
N LEU A 122 -11.55 -17.29 -8.70
CA LEU A 122 -11.23 -18.46 -7.87
C LEU A 122 -12.20 -18.61 -6.68
N LEU A 123 -12.69 -17.50 -6.12
CA LEU A 123 -13.42 -17.49 -4.85
C LEU A 123 -14.63 -18.45 -4.77
N PRO A 124 -15.50 -18.59 -5.80
CA PRO A 124 -16.67 -19.47 -5.70
C PRO A 124 -16.34 -20.94 -5.45
N ALA A 125 -15.13 -21.39 -5.79
CA ALA A 125 -14.65 -22.74 -5.56
C ALA A 125 -13.97 -22.91 -4.19
N LEU A 126 -13.60 -21.82 -3.52
CA LEU A 126 -12.77 -21.83 -2.31
C LEU A 126 -13.56 -21.62 -1.01
N GLY A 127 -14.68 -20.89 -1.05
CA GLY A 127 -15.46 -20.61 0.14
C GLY A 127 -16.65 -19.71 -0.10
N ARG A 128 -17.33 -19.30 0.98
CA ARG A 128 -18.50 -18.42 0.92
C ARG A 128 -18.29 -17.12 1.69
N ARG A 129 -17.37 -17.10 2.65
CA ARG A 129 -17.07 -15.96 3.52
C ARG A 129 -15.64 -15.50 3.28
N VAL A 130 -15.51 -14.40 2.54
CA VAL A 130 -14.23 -13.92 2.01
C VAL A 130 -13.77 -12.69 2.79
N PHE A 131 -12.50 -12.65 3.18
CA PHE A 131 -11.89 -11.47 3.79
C PHE A 131 -10.99 -10.76 2.77
N LEU A 132 -11.40 -9.57 2.34
CA LEU A 132 -10.60 -8.71 1.48
C LEU A 132 -9.70 -7.82 2.33
N THR A 133 -8.39 -8.05 2.23
CA THR A 133 -7.34 -7.27 2.91
C THR A 133 -6.62 -6.28 1.99
N THR A 134 -7.10 -6.14 0.76
CA THR A 134 -6.55 -5.31 -0.32
C THR A 134 -6.92 -3.82 -0.21
N GLY A 135 -7.68 -3.44 0.81
CA GLY A 135 -8.14 -2.07 1.05
C GLY A 135 -9.36 -1.70 0.19
N ARG A 136 -9.61 -0.38 0.04
CA ARG A 136 -10.76 0.13 -0.73
C ARG A 136 -10.60 0.10 -2.25
N THR A 137 -9.37 -0.01 -2.75
CA THR A 137 -9.12 0.05 -4.20
C THR A 137 -9.30 -1.33 -4.82
N GLY A 138 -10.02 -1.40 -5.95
CA GLY A 138 -10.19 -2.64 -6.71
C GLY A 138 -11.33 -3.55 -6.25
N LEU A 139 -12.20 -3.08 -5.34
CA LEU A 139 -13.39 -3.82 -4.91
C LEU A 139 -14.38 -4.10 -6.05
N ALA A 140 -14.32 -3.30 -7.13
CA ALA A 140 -15.07 -3.51 -8.36
C ALA A 140 -14.93 -4.93 -8.92
N ALA A 141 -13.74 -5.52 -8.82
CA ALA A 141 -13.47 -6.87 -9.32
C ALA A 141 -14.31 -7.97 -8.63
N PHE A 142 -14.87 -7.67 -7.47
CA PHE A 142 -15.68 -8.59 -6.66
C PHE A 142 -17.17 -8.22 -6.67
N ALA A 143 -17.57 -7.12 -7.32
CA ALA A 143 -18.91 -6.56 -7.22
C ALA A 143 -20.02 -7.52 -7.69
N ASP A 144 -19.73 -8.30 -8.73
CA ASP A 144 -20.70 -9.22 -9.35
C ASP A 144 -20.79 -10.59 -8.64
N LEU A 145 -20.07 -10.80 -7.54
CA LEU A 145 -20.05 -12.06 -6.79
C LEU A 145 -21.17 -12.11 -5.73
N GLU A 146 -22.42 -12.09 -6.18
CA GLU A 146 -23.62 -11.98 -5.32
C GLU A 146 -23.82 -13.13 -4.33
N GLN A 147 -23.26 -14.31 -4.63
CA GLN A 147 -23.41 -15.52 -3.81
C GLN A 147 -22.39 -15.62 -2.67
N LEU A 148 -21.49 -14.63 -2.55
CA LEU A 148 -20.43 -14.59 -1.53
C LEU A 148 -20.68 -13.44 -0.56
N TRP A 149 -20.30 -13.67 0.70
CA TRP A 149 -20.28 -12.63 1.72
C TRP A 149 -18.85 -12.14 1.95
N PHE A 150 -18.67 -10.82 2.05
CA PHE A 150 -17.35 -10.21 2.16
C PHE A 150 -17.18 -9.47 3.49
N LEU A 151 -16.07 -9.73 4.18
CA LEU A 151 -15.50 -8.78 5.14
C LEU A 151 -14.50 -7.92 4.37
N VAL A 152 -14.62 -6.60 4.43
CA VAL A 152 -13.71 -5.67 3.75
C VAL A 152 -13.01 -4.84 4.80
N ARG A 153 -11.68 -4.99 4.93
CA ARG A 153 -10.89 -4.10 5.79
C ARG A 153 -10.34 -2.93 4.98
N SER A 154 -10.65 -1.71 5.40
CA SER A 154 -10.15 -0.49 4.77
C SER A 154 -9.90 0.60 5.81
N VAL A 155 -9.02 1.55 5.46
CA VAL A 155 -8.74 2.72 6.31
C VAL A 155 -9.88 3.74 6.22
N ASP A 156 -10.34 4.01 5.00
CA ASP A 156 -11.49 4.88 4.71
C ASP A 156 -12.58 4.02 4.06
N ALA A 157 -13.85 4.41 4.21
CA ALA A 157 -14.96 3.67 3.63
C ALA A 157 -14.80 3.53 2.09
N PRO A 158 -15.05 2.35 1.51
CA PRO A 158 -15.04 2.19 0.07
C PRO A 158 -16.24 2.89 -0.57
N GLU A 159 -16.05 3.35 -1.79
CA GLU A 159 -17.13 3.83 -2.66
C GLU A 159 -17.49 2.73 -3.67
N PRO A 160 -18.75 2.71 -4.17
CA PRO A 160 -19.14 1.80 -5.23
C PRO A 160 -18.28 1.97 -6.51
N PRO A 161 -18.11 0.91 -7.32
CA PRO A 161 -18.70 -0.42 -7.16
C PRO A 161 -17.91 -1.30 -6.18
N HIS A 162 -18.64 -2.06 -5.36
CA HIS A 162 -18.15 -3.05 -4.40
C HIS A 162 -19.19 -4.18 -4.25
N PRO A 163 -18.86 -5.32 -3.64
CA PRO A 163 -19.83 -6.40 -3.41
C PRO A 163 -21.09 -5.92 -2.68
N ALA A 164 -22.25 -6.48 -3.05
CA ALA A 164 -23.53 -6.14 -2.43
C ALA A 164 -23.65 -6.68 -0.99
N ALA A 165 -23.16 -7.91 -0.75
CA ALA A 165 -23.18 -8.56 0.56
C ALA A 165 -21.82 -8.39 1.26
N MET A 166 -21.63 -7.25 1.93
CA MET A 166 -20.38 -6.98 2.65
C MET A 166 -20.57 -6.32 4.02
N GLU A 167 -19.57 -6.53 4.89
CA GLU A 167 -19.35 -5.76 6.11
C GLU A 167 -18.01 -5.03 6.00
N VAL A 168 -18.01 -3.72 6.31
CA VAL A 168 -16.79 -2.91 6.27
C VAL A 168 -16.19 -2.78 7.67
N LEU A 169 -14.97 -3.26 7.82
CA LEU A 169 -14.12 -3.03 8.99
C LEU A 169 -13.22 -1.83 8.72
N LEU A 170 -13.53 -0.69 9.33
CA LEU A 170 -12.68 0.49 9.31
C LEU A 170 -11.55 0.32 10.31
N ASP A 171 -10.36 0.00 9.82
CA ASP A 171 -9.20 -0.29 10.66
C ASP A 171 -7.88 0.04 9.95
N ARG A 172 -6.84 0.29 10.74
CA ARG A 172 -5.50 0.64 10.28
C ARG A 172 -4.46 -0.08 11.13
N GLY A 173 -3.53 -0.74 10.46
CA GLY A 173 -2.45 -1.47 11.11
C GLY A 173 -1.47 -0.60 11.92
N PRO A 174 -0.49 -1.25 12.57
CA PRO A 174 -0.14 -2.66 12.42
C PRO A 174 -1.15 -3.62 13.07
N PHE A 175 -1.35 -4.79 12.46
CA PHE A 175 -2.26 -5.83 12.95
C PHE A 175 -1.49 -6.91 13.73
N THR A 176 -2.10 -7.45 14.78
CA THR A 176 -1.49 -8.49 15.62
C THR A 176 -1.99 -9.88 15.25
N LEU A 177 -1.14 -10.91 15.42
CA LEU A 177 -1.50 -12.29 15.10
C LEU A 177 -2.77 -12.75 15.84
N ASP A 178 -2.87 -12.49 17.14
CA ASP A 178 -4.04 -12.89 17.94
C ASP A 178 -5.29 -12.08 17.58
N GLY A 179 -5.12 -10.81 17.20
CA GLY A 179 -6.19 -9.96 16.68
C GLY A 179 -6.76 -10.52 15.39
N GLU A 180 -5.90 -10.85 14.42
CA GLU A 180 -6.30 -11.44 13.15
C GLU A 180 -6.94 -12.82 13.34
N ARG A 181 -6.37 -13.70 14.17
CA ARG A 181 -6.98 -15.00 14.49
C ARG A 181 -8.36 -14.86 15.11
N GLY A 182 -8.52 -13.91 16.02
CA GLY A 182 -9.82 -13.59 16.60
C GLY A 182 -10.82 -13.10 15.55
N LEU A 183 -10.38 -12.20 14.67
CA LEU A 183 -11.20 -11.66 13.58
C LEU A 183 -11.69 -12.76 12.63
N LEU A 184 -10.77 -13.58 12.12
CA LEU A 184 -11.08 -14.67 11.19
C LEU A 184 -12.10 -15.65 11.80
N ARG A 185 -11.96 -15.99 13.09
CA ARG A 185 -12.91 -16.87 13.80
C ARG A 185 -14.27 -16.21 14.00
N ARG A 186 -14.31 -14.96 14.47
CA ARG A 186 -15.57 -14.22 14.72
C ARG A 186 -16.42 -14.11 13.46
N HIS A 187 -15.80 -13.79 12.33
CA HIS A 187 -16.50 -13.67 11.05
C HIS A 187 -16.59 -14.99 10.27
N ARG A 188 -16.06 -16.10 10.80
CA ARG A 188 -16.04 -17.43 10.17
C ARG A 188 -15.51 -17.36 8.72
N ILE A 189 -14.34 -16.75 8.55
CA ILE A 189 -13.73 -16.53 7.24
C ILE A 189 -13.23 -17.86 6.68
N ASP A 190 -13.59 -18.13 5.43
CA ASP A 190 -13.14 -19.30 4.67
C ASP A 190 -11.86 -18.99 3.87
N VAL A 191 -11.80 -17.79 3.28
CA VAL A 191 -10.76 -17.38 2.33
C VAL A 191 -10.30 -15.96 2.62
N VAL A 192 -8.99 -15.71 2.58
CA VAL A 192 -8.39 -14.38 2.68
C VAL A 192 -7.79 -14.02 1.32
N VAL A 193 -8.06 -12.80 0.83
CA VAL A 193 -7.44 -12.22 -0.37
C VAL A 193 -6.45 -11.14 0.09
N THR A 194 -5.18 -11.27 -0.31
CA THR A 194 -4.05 -10.42 0.12
C THR A 194 -3.07 -10.16 -1.01
#